data_AF-A0A4S8KYK7-F1
#
_entry.id   AF-A0A4S8KYK7-F1
#
_cell.length_a   1.000
_cell.length_b   1.000
_cell.length_c   1.000
_cell.angle_alpha   90.00
_cell.angle_beta   90.00
_cell.angle_gamma   90.00
#
_symmetry.space_group_name_H-M   'P 1'
#
loop_
_entity.id
_entity.type
_entity.pdbx_description
1 polymer ?
#
loop_
_entity_poly.entity_id
_entity_poly.type
_entity_poly.pdbx_seq_one_letter_code
_entity_poly.pdbx_strand_id
1 'polypeptide(L)'
;MSLNIINLPPHLRYRTSNILLWGILPGPKEQDSDEVQRFLRILVNELLRLWRHGIIVKTTKHPHGRLVRIILVCVICDKPAAHKLGGFGSHSHTFFCTRCWIKLSEKATAAAFQQNAQVRVLIAFPPRTHEEHVKHGHQYAGCHSKTERDEFVKNFAARWSELARLPYFDICRMIIIDPMHNLLLGK
;
A
#
# COMPACT_ATOMS: atom_id res chain seq x y z
N MET A 1 -1.55 1.65 13.63
CA MET A 1 -0.72 1.03 12.58
C MET A 1 0.58 0.54 13.19
N SER A 2 1.03 -0.65 12.81
CA SER A 2 2.22 -1.28 13.40
C SER A 2 3.16 -1.83 12.32
N LEU A 3 4.43 -2.01 12.67
CA LEU A 3 5.47 -2.61 11.84
C LEU A 3 5.91 -3.94 12.43
N ASN A 4 6.24 -4.86 11.53
CA ASN A 4 6.77 -6.17 11.85
C ASN A 4 8.22 -6.31 11.37
N ILE A 5 9.09 -6.93 12.17
CA ILE A 5 10.48 -7.20 11.78
C ILE A 5 10.55 -8.53 11.05
N ILE A 6 10.60 -8.50 9.71
CA ILE A 6 10.61 -9.69 8.87
C ILE A 6 11.87 -10.58 9.04
N ASN A 7 12.98 -9.99 9.49
CA ASN A 7 14.23 -10.69 9.76
C ASN A 7 14.13 -11.65 10.95
N LEU A 8 13.08 -11.55 11.78
CA LEU A 8 12.85 -12.51 12.85
C LEU A 8 12.31 -13.84 12.29
N PRO A 9 12.61 -14.96 12.98
CA PRO A 9 11.94 -16.25 12.72
C PRO A 9 10.41 -16.11 12.71
N PRO A 10 9.68 -16.84 11.85
CA PRO A 10 8.23 -16.67 11.67
C PRO A 10 7.42 -16.69 12.98
N HIS A 11 7.75 -17.59 13.90
CA HIS A 11 7.08 -17.74 15.20
C HIS A 11 7.34 -16.60 16.20
N LEU A 12 8.28 -15.70 15.89
CA LEU A 12 8.60 -14.50 16.68
C LEU A 12 8.03 -13.22 16.08
N ARG A 13 7.75 -13.19 14.77
CA ARG A 13 7.33 -11.98 14.06
C ARG A 13 6.13 -11.33 14.74
N TYR A 14 5.03 -12.06 14.91
CA TYR A 14 3.76 -11.49 15.40
C TYR A 14 3.59 -11.51 16.92
N ARG A 15 4.66 -11.78 17.68
CA ARG A 15 4.61 -11.64 19.14
C ARG A 15 4.48 -10.16 19.48
N THR A 16 3.57 -9.81 20.39
CA THR A 16 3.30 -8.42 20.80
C THR A 16 4.57 -7.68 21.21
N SER A 17 5.54 -8.37 21.84
CA SER A 17 6.84 -7.80 22.24
C SER A 17 7.74 -7.37 21.07
N ASN A 18 7.51 -7.88 19.87
CA ASN A 18 8.32 -7.65 18.67
C ASN A 18 7.59 -6.78 17.63
N ILE A 19 6.35 -6.38 17.91
CA ILE A 19 5.56 -5.50 17.05
C ILE A 19 5.85 -4.05 17.45
N LEU A 20 6.21 -3.24 16.47
CA LEU A 20 6.51 -1.82 16.67
C LEU A 20 5.28 -0.99 16.33
N LEU A 21 4.66 -0.37 17.33
CA LEU A 21 3.61 0.62 17.11
C LEU A 21 4.25 1.92 16.63
N TRP A 22 3.85 2.42 15.45
CA TRP A 22 4.43 3.64 14.89
C TRP A 22 3.46 4.81 14.80
N GLY A 23 2.15 4.54 14.74
CA GLY A 23 1.16 5.59 14.60
C GLY A 23 -0.24 5.14 15.00
N ILE A 24 -0.95 6.04 15.67
CA ILE A 24 -2.38 5.92 15.98
C ILE A 24 -3.07 7.09 15.28
N LEU A 25 -4.07 6.78 14.44
CA LEU A 25 -4.89 7.80 13.79
C LEU A 25 -6.00 8.25 14.76
N PRO A 26 -6.28 9.55 14.88
CA PRO A 26 -7.22 10.08 15.88
C PRO A 26 -8.68 9.72 15.56
N GLY A 27 -9.45 9.19 16.51
CA GLY A 27 -10.90 9.02 16.35
C GLY A 27 -11.68 10.35 16.45
N PRO A 28 -13.02 10.34 16.33
CA PRO A 28 -13.92 9.17 16.26
C PRO A 28 -14.31 8.77 14.83
N LYS A 29 -14.08 9.62 13.82
CA LYS A 29 -14.39 9.33 12.42
C LYS A 29 -13.16 8.76 11.72
N GLU A 30 -13.41 7.89 10.74
CA GLU A 30 -12.35 7.38 9.88
C GLU A 30 -11.79 8.52 9.02
N GLN A 31 -10.47 8.60 8.91
CA GLN A 31 -9.77 9.61 8.13
C GLN A 31 -10.04 9.44 6.64
N ASP A 32 -10.06 10.55 5.92
CA ASP A 32 -10.09 10.52 4.47
C ASP A 32 -8.72 10.08 3.88
N SER A 33 -8.68 9.86 2.56
CA SER A 33 -7.47 9.38 1.90
C SER A 33 -6.32 10.39 1.99
N ASP A 34 -6.59 11.68 1.82
CA ASP A 34 -5.57 12.74 1.82
C ASP A 34 -5.03 12.97 3.24
N GLU A 35 -5.88 12.87 4.27
CA GLU A 35 -5.50 12.92 5.68
C GLU A 35 -4.55 11.76 6.04
N VAL A 36 -4.87 10.53 5.65
CA VAL A 36 -4.01 9.36 5.86
C VAL A 36 -2.62 9.59 5.24
N GLN A 37 -2.55 10.21 4.05
CA GLN A 37 -1.26 10.54 3.42
C GLN A 37 -0.43 11.53 4.26
N ARG A 38 -1.06 12.52 4.92
CA ARG A 38 -0.34 13.46 5.80
C ARG A 38 0.35 12.75 6.97
N PHE A 39 -0.29 11.72 7.53
CA PHE A 39 0.32 10.89 8.58
C PHE A 39 1.43 10.00 8.02
N LEU A 40 1.21 9.36 6.87
CA LEU A 40 2.22 8.52 6.21
C LEU A 40 3.48 9.27 5.84
N ARG A 41 3.38 10.57 5.53
CA ARG A 41 4.52 11.42 5.16
C ARG A 41 5.65 11.35 6.19
N ILE A 42 5.31 11.31 7.48
CA ILE A 42 6.30 11.23 8.57
C ILE A 42 7.05 9.89 8.50
N LEU A 43 6.32 8.77 8.40
CA LEU A 43 6.91 7.45 8.29
C LEU A 43 7.76 7.31 7.01
N VAL A 44 7.25 7.77 5.87
CA VAL A 44 7.95 7.68 4.58
C VAL A 44 9.24 8.49 4.58
N ASN A 45 9.24 9.69 5.18
CA ASN A 45 10.46 10.48 5.35
C ASN A 45 11.53 9.71 6.13
N GLU A 46 11.14 9.05 7.23
CA GLU A 46 12.04 8.25 8.04
C GLU A 46 12.55 7.01 7.29
N LEU A 47 11.67 6.29 6.59
CA LEU A 47 12.04 5.15 5.76
C LEU A 47 13.03 5.54 4.66
N LEU A 48 12.85 6.69 4.01
CA LEU A 48 13.80 7.21 3.02
C LEU A 48 15.18 7.48 3.62
N ARG A 49 15.21 8.11 4.81
CA ARG A 49 16.45 8.37 5.54
C ARG A 49 17.16 7.08 5.92
N LEU A 50 16.42 6.10 6.45
CA LEU A 50 16.93 4.80 6.88
C LEU A 50 17.36 3.91 5.70
N TRP A 51 16.74 4.07 4.53
CA TRP A 51 17.16 3.42 3.30
C TRP A 51 18.48 3.99 2.78
N ARG A 52 18.56 5.32 2.65
CA ARG A 52 19.71 6.00 2.06
C ARG A 52 20.95 5.96 2.95
N HIS A 53 20.77 6.30 4.23
CA HIS A 53 21.86 6.48 5.17
C HIS A 53 21.98 5.33 6.17
N GLY A 54 20.86 4.72 6.57
CA GLY A 54 20.83 3.73 7.64
C GLY A 54 21.15 4.32 9.01
N ILE A 55 21.35 3.44 9.99
CA ILE A 55 21.75 3.76 11.37
C ILE A 55 22.85 2.81 11.84
N ILE A 56 23.77 3.30 12.67
CA ILE A 56 24.75 2.44 13.33
C ILE A 56 24.15 1.89 14.62
N VAL A 57 24.00 0.57 14.69
CA VAL A 57 23.48 -0.13 15.88
C VAL A 57 24.62 -0.87 16.57
N LYS A 58 24.88 -0.53 17.83
CA LYS A 58 25.87 -1.20 18.68
C LYS A 58 25.22 -2.36 19.42
N THR A 59 25.96 -3.47 19.53
CA THR A 59 25.54 -4.66 20.28
C THR A 59 26.73 -5.19 21.07
N THR A 60 26.51 -6.06 22.05
CA THR A 60 27.60 -6.70 22.82
C THR A 60 28.59 -7.43 21.91
N LYS A 61 28.09 -8.08 20.84
CA LYS A 61 28.92 -8.75 19.82
C LYS A 61 29.56 -7.78 18.80
N HIS A 62 29.12 -6.52 18.73
CA HIS A 62 29.61 -5.51 17.78
C HIS A 62 29.76 -4.15 18.47
N PRO A 63 30.84 -3.94 19.25
CA PRO A 63 31.03 -2.72 20.05
C PRO A 63 31.22 -1.46 19.18
N HIS A 64 31.84 -1.60 18.00
CA HIS A 64 31.96 -0.53 17.01
C HIS A 64 30.66 -0.28 16.23
N GLY A 65 29.65 -1.14 16.43
CA GLY A 65 28.36 -1.10 15.76
C GLY A 65 28.37 -1.69 14.35
N ARG A 66 27.18 -1.86 13.80
CA ARG A 66 26.94 -2.26 12.41
C ARG A 66 25.97 -1.28 11.76
N LEU A 67 26.24 -0.96 10.50
CA LEU A 67 25.30 -0.21 9.68
C LEU A 67 24.08 -1.09 9.37
N VAL A 68 22.92 -0.62 9.80
CA VAL A 68 21.62 -1.24 9.54
C VAL A 68 20.81 -0.30 8.67
N ARG A 69 20.33 -0.80 7.53
CA ARG A 69 19.35 -0.12 6.69
C ARG A 69 17.99 -0.77 6.85
N ILE A 70 16.95 0.03 6.71
CA ILE A 70 15.56 -0.42 6.88
C ILE A 70 14.84 -0.24 5.55
N ILE A 71 14.06 -1.25 5.18
CA ILE A 71 13.15 -1.22 4.03
C ILE A 71 11.76 -1.64 4.47
N LEU A 72 10.75 -1.04 3.85
CA LEU A 72 9.38 -1.51 3.95
C LEU A 72 9.16 -2.58 2.87
N VAL A 73 8.94 -3.83 3.30
CA VAL A 73 8.78 -4.96 2.36
C VAL A 73 7.39 -5.01 1.76
N CYS A 74 6.36 -4.82 2.59
CA CYS A 74 4.97 -4.84 2.16
C CYS A 74 4.07 -4.16 3.18
N VAL A 75 2.87 -3.80 2.73
CA VAL A 75 1.76 -3.31 3.55
C VAL A 75 0.66 -4.38 3.51
N ILE A 76 0.26 -4.84 4.69
CA ILE A 76 -0.82 -5.82 4.86
C ILE A 76 -1.92 -5.12 5.65
N CYS A 77 -3.11 -5.05 5.06
CA CYS A 77 -4.26 -4.38 5.65
C CYS A 77 -5.54 -4.83 4.95
N ASP A 78 -6.69 -4.48 5.53
CA ASP A 78 -7.97 -4.70 4.90
C ASP A 78 -8.13 -3.87 3.60
N LYS A 79 -9.20 -4.14 2.86
CA LYS A 79 -9.44 -3.50 1.56
C LYS A 79 -9.61 -1.97 1.68
N PRO A 80 -10.43 -1.41 2.60
CA PRO A 80 -10.53 0.03 2.75
C PRO A 80 -9.19 0.71 3.03
N ALA A 81 -8.38 0.18 3.95
CA ALA A 81 -7.07 0.73 4.27
C ALA A 81 -6.10 0.61 3.09
N ALA A 82 -6.08 -0.53 2.38
CA ALA A 82 -5.22 -0.71 1.21
C ALA A 82 -5.49 0.35 0.14
N HIS A 83 -6.76 0.69 -0.07
CA HIS A 83 -7.15 1.71 -1.03
C HIS A 83 -6.71 3.11 -0.60
N LYS A 84 -6.81 3.45 0.70
CA LYS A 84 -6.36 4.75 1.22
C LYS A 84 -4.84 4.88 1.22
N LEU A 85 -4.13 3.88 1.76
CA LEU A 85 -2.67 3.87 1.85
C LEU A 85 -2.03 3.88 0.47
N GLY A 86 -2.56 3.07 -0.45
CA GLY A 86 -2.08 2.96 -1.82
C GLY A 86 -2.54 4.07 -2.75
N GLY A 87 -3.47 4.93 -2.34
CA GLY A 87 -4.02 5.96 -3.23
C GLY A 87 -4.83 5.37 -4.39
N PHE A 88 -5.58 4.30 -4.16
CA PHE A 88 -6.52 3.77 -5.16
C PHE A 88 -7.90 4.47 -5.06
N GLY A 89 -8.77 4.26 -6.05
CA GLY A 89 -10.21 4.57 -5.95
C GLY A 89 -10.84 3.88 -4.74
N SER A 90 -12.09 4.18 -4.34
CA SER A 90 -12.71 3.46 -3.20
C SER A 90 -12.93 1.97 -3.50
N HIS A 91 -13.22 1.16 -2.46
CA HIS A 91 -13.61 -0.24 -2.66
C HIS A 91 -14.92 -0.40 -3.45
N SER A 92 -15.73 0.65 -3.53
CA SER A 92 -17.00 0.73 -4.28
C SER A 92 -16.85 1.38 -5.66
N HIS A 93 -15.63 1.75 -6.05
CA HIS A 93 -15.36 2.38 -7.35
C HIS A 93 -15.59 1.40 -8.51
N THR A 94 -15.87 1.91 -9.71
CA THR A 94 -15.96 1.08 -10.93
C THR A 94 -14.71 0.22 -11.08
N PHE A 95 -13.52 0.82 -10.92
CA PHE A 95 -12.23 0.13 -10.91
C PHE A 95 -11.72 -0.10 -9.47
N PHE A 96 -12.36 -1.02 -8.76
CA PHE A 96 -12.10 -1.32 -7.34
C PHE A 96 -10.90 -2.26 -7.08
N CYS A 97 -10.34 -2.91 -8.10
CA CYS A 97 -9.23 -3.83 -7.90
C CYS A 97 -7.91 -3.07 -7.82
N THR A 98 -7.05 -3.42 -6.87
CA THR A 98 -5.70 -2.83 -6.71
C THR A 98 -4.66 -3.50 -7.59
N ARG A 99 -5.03 -4.60 -8.28
CA ARG A 99 -4.13 -5.43 -9.11
C ARG A 99 -4.37 -5.30 -10.60
N CYS A 100 -5.61 -5.05 -11.02
CA CYS A 100 -5.99 -5.02 -12.42
C CYS A 100 -7.15 -4.05 -12.66
N TRP A 101 -7.49 -3.87 -13.93
CA TRP A 101 -8.52 -2.95 -14.39
C TRP A 101 -9.91 -3.58 -14.56
N ILE A 102 -10.21 -4.66 -13.82
CA ILE A 102 -11.56 -5.25 -13.77
C ILE A 102 -12.59 -4.23 -13.25
N LYS A 103 -13.77 -4.19 -13.88
CA LYS A 103 -14.89 -3.38 -13.39
C LYS A 103 -15.67 -4.10 -12.31
N LEU A 104 -16.27 -3.33 -11.40
CA LEU A 104 -17.12 -3.86 -10.33
C LEU A 104 -18.28 -4.71 -10.86
N SER A 105 -18.85 -4.33 -12.02
CA SER A 105 -19.90 -5.07 -12.71
C SER A 105 -19.45 -6.43 -13.27
N GLU A 106 -18.15 -6.59 -13.52
CA GLU A 106 -17.59 -7.80 -14.14
C GLU A 106 -17.11 -8.82 -13.09
N LYS A 107 -17.04 -8.43 -11.81
CA LYS A 107 -16.43 -9.23 -10.73
C LYS A 107 -17.01 -10.64 -10.56
N ALA A 108 -18.28 -10.84 -10.91
CA ALA A 108 -19.00 -12.09 -10.74
C ALA A 108 -19.31 -12.79 -12.08
N THR A 109 -18.68 -12.33 -13.17
CA THR A 109 -18.84 -12.93 -14.49
C THR A 109 -17.84 -14.06 -14.71
N ALA A 110 -18.12 -14.99 -15.62
CA ALA A 110 -17.18 -16.04 -16.00
C ALA A 110 -15.83 -15.47 -16.49
N ALA A 111 -15.86 -14.30 -17.15
CA ALA A 111 -14.65 -13.61 -17.61
C ALA A 111 -13.68 -13.30 -16.45
N ALA A 112 -14.17 -13.02 -15.23
CA ALA A 112 -13.30 -12.77 -14.07
C ALA A 112 -12.45 -13.96 -13.65
N PHE A 113 -12.85 -15.17 -14.03
CA PHE A 113 -12.15 -16.42 -13.69
C PHE A 113 -11.37 -16.99 -14.88
N GLN A 114 -11.38 -16.31 -16.03
CA GLN A 114 -10.61 -16.75 -17.19
C GLN A 114 -9.13 -16.41 -17.00
N GLN A 115 -8.26 -17.36 -17.30
CA GLN A 115 -6.82 -17.13 -17.28
C GLN A 115 -6.41 -16.32 -18.51
N ASN A 116 -5.77 -15.18 -18.29
CA ASN A 116 -5.16 -14.44 -19.39
C ASN A 116 -3.85 -15.15 -19.79
N ALA A 117 -3.79 -15.70 -21.01
CA ALA A 117 -2.62 -16.43 -21.52
C ALA A 117 -1.34 -15.58 -21.59
N GLN A 118 -1.43 -14.24 -21.53
CA GLN A 118 -0.31 -13.31 -21.67
C GLN A 118 0.34 -12.95 -20.32
N VAL A 119 -0.32 -13.24 -19.18
CA VAL A 119 0.17 -12.91 -17.84
C VAL A 119 0.27 -14.20 -17.03
N ARG A 120 1.43 -14.50 -16.45
CA ARG A 120 1.68 -15.70 -15.61
C ARG A 120 0.95 -15.68 -14.24
N VAL A 121 -0.13 -14.91 -14.13
CA VAL A 121 -0.93 -14.73 -12.91
C VAL A 121 -2.40 -14.88 -13.31
N LEU A 122 -3.23 -15.43 -12.42
CA LEU A 122 -4.70 -15.51 -12.54
C LEU A 122 -5.33 -14.10 -12.55
N ILE A 123 -5.07 -13.31 -13.59
CA ILE A 123 -5.63 -11.99 -13.81
C ILE A 123 -6.23 -11.98 -15.22
N ALA A 124 -7.56 -12.06 -15.30
CA ALA A 124 -8.28 -12.00 -16.56
C ALA A 124 -8.14 -10.65 -17.29
N PHE A 125 -7.98 -9.57 -16.51
CA PHE A 125 -7.99 -8.19 -16.97
C PHE A 125 -6.58 -7.58 -17.02
N PRO A 126 -6.35 -6.50 -17.80
CA PRO A 126 -5.07 -5.82 -17.82
C PRO A 126 -4.56 -5.45 -16.41
N PRO A 127 -3.30 -5.77 -16.07
CA PRO A 127 -2.76 -5.47 -14.75
C PRO A 127 -2.57 -3.95 -14.56
N ARG A 128 -2.68 -3.49 -13.32
CA ARG A 128 -2.20 -2.16 -12.93
C ARG A 128 -0.69 -2.20 -12.80
N THR A 129 -0.02 -1.14 -13.23
CA THR A 129 1.43 -1.00 -13.05
C THR A 129 1.75 0.08 -12.03
N HIS A 130 2.91 -0.06 -11.38
CA HIS A 130 3.39 0.94 -10.44
C HIS A 130 3.60 2.29 -11.12
N GLU A 131 4.20 2.28 -12.31
CA GLU A 131 4.54 3.47 -13.08
C GLU A 131 3.30 4.27 -13.47
N GLU A 132 2.25 3.59 -13.94
CA GLU A 132 0.96 4.19 -14.24
C GLU A 132 0.34 4.81 -13.00
N HIS A 133 0.34 4.06 -11.89
CA HIS A 133 -0.25 4.51 -10.63
C HIS A 133 0.47 5.73 -10.04
N VAL A 134 1.80 5.75 -10.08
CA VAL A 134 2.62 6.89 -9.66
C VAL A 134 2.38 8.11 -10.55
N LYS A 135 2.33 7.92 -11.88
CA LYS A 135 2.02 8.99 -12.83
C LYS A 135 0.66 9.63 -12.52
N HIS A 136 -0.39 8.82 -12.34
CA HIS A 136 -1.71 9.33 -11.99
C HIS A 136 -1.74 9.98 -10.61
N GLY A 137 -0.98 9.45 -9.64
CA GLY A 137 -0.83 10.07 -8.32
C GLY A 137 -0.24 11.48 -8.39
N HIS A 138 0.77 11.72 -9.23
CA HIS A 138 1.33 13.05 -9.45
C HIS A 138 0.35 14.00 -10.13
N GLN A 139 -0.41 13.52 -11.12
CA GLN A 139 -1.46 14.31 -11.77
C GLN A 139 -2.57 14.70 -10.79
N TYR A 140 -3.03 13.77 -9.96
CA TYR A 140 -3.97 14.04 -8.87
C TYR A 140 -3.44 15.10 -7.89
N ALA A 141 -2.15 15.02 -7.52
CA ALA A 141 -1.53 16.01 -6.64
C ALA A 141 -1.46 17.41 -7.26
N GLY A 142 -1.45 17.50 -8.59
CA GLY A 142 -1.51 18.75 -9.35
C GLY A 142 -2.91 19.36 -9.46
N CYS A 143 -3.99 18.63 -9.14
CA CYS A 143 -5.34 19.17 -9.15
C CYS A 143 -5.52 20.24 -8.06
N HIS A 144 -6.14 21.36 -8.43
CA HIS A 144 -6.24 22.57 -7.60
C HIS A 144 -7.55 22.66 -6.82
N SER A 145 -8.60 21.96 -7.27
CA SER A 145 -9.90 21.96 -6.63
C SER A 145 -10.34 20.56 -6.21
N LYS A 146 -11.25 20.50 -5.23
CA LYS A 146 -11.88 19.24 -4.81
C LYS A 146 -12.65 18.59 -5.98
N THR A 147 -13.35 19.40 -6.77
CA THR A 147 -14.11 18.93 -7.93
C THR A 147 -13.21 18.27 -8.97
N GLU A 148 -12.07 18.89 -9.30
CA GLU A 148 -11.07 18.28 -10.21
C GLU A 148 -10.54 16.95 -9.66
N ARG A 149 -10.25 16.88 -8.36
CA ARG A 149 -9.79 15.64 -7.71
C ARG A 149 -10.84 14.54 -7.77
N ASP A 150 -12.10 14.89 -7.51
CA ASP A 150 -13.21 13.93 -7.53
C ASP A 150 -13.45 13.40 -8.96
N GLU A 151 -13.37 14.27 -9.97
CA GLU A 151 -13.45 13.88 -11.38
C GLU A 151 -12.24 13.04 -11.82
N PHE A 152 -11.04 13.40 -11.38
CA PHE A 152 -9.83 12.63 -11.66
C PHE A 152 -9.93 11.21 -11.10
N VAL A 153 -10.34 11.08 -9.83
CA VAL A 153 -10.51 9.77 -9.19
C VAL A 153 -11.57 8.93 -9.90
N LYS A 154 -12.68 9.55 -10.32
CA LYS A 154 -13.75 8.87 -11.06
C LYS A 154 -13.23 8.23 -12.35
N ASN A 155 -12.32 8.89 -13.05
CA ASN A 155 -11.80 8.44 -14.34
C ASN A 155 -10.61 7.48 -14.20
N PHE A 156 -9.67 7.76 -13.29
CA PHE A 156 -8.39 7.06 -13.19
C PHE A 156 -8.27 6.12 -11.99
N ALA A 157 -9.23 6.18 -11.05
CA ALA A 157 -9.23 5.36 -9.84
C ALA A 157 -7.90 5.43 -9.06
N ALA A 158 -7.29 6.62 -9.02
CA ALA A 158 -5.98 6.87 -8.45
C ALA A 158 -5.96 8.22 -7.71
N ARG A 159 -5.16 8.28 -6.65
CA ARG A 159 -4.86 9.43 -5.78
C ARG A 159 -3.37 9.43 -5.47
N TRP A 160 -2.90 10.50 -4.84
CA TRP A 160 -1.54 10.54 -4.30
C TRP A 160 -1.34 9.46 -3.21
N SER A 161 -0.17 8.83 -3.22
CA SER A 161 0.30 7.95 -2.14
C SER A 161 1.73 8.31 -1.78
N GLU A 162 1.99 8.60 -0.51
CA GLU A 162 3.33 8.85 0.01
C GLU A 162 4.25 7.65 -0.20
N LEU A 163 3.71 6.43 -0.24
CA LEU A 163 4.48 5.22 -0.50
C LEU A 163 5.15 5.23 -1.89
N ALA A 164 4.63 6.01 -2.85
CA ALA A 164 5.23 6.21 -4.17
C ALA A 164 6.63 6.81 -4.12
N ARG A 165 6.97 7.51 -3.03
CA ARG A 165 8.27 8.15 -2.86
C ARG A 165 9.37 7.14 -2.52
N LEU A 166 9.01 5.95 -2.05
CA LEU A 166 9.98 4.91 -1.68
C LEU A 166 10.51 4.23 -2.96
N PRO A 167 11.81 4.34 -3.29
CA PRO A 167 12.35 3.90 -4.59
C PRO A 167 12.33 2.39 -4.80
N TYR A 168 12.13 1.62 -3.73
CA TYR A 168 12.07 0.16 -3.75
C TYR A 168 10.64 -0.39 -3.63
N PHE A 169 9.62 0.48 -3.51
CA PHE A 169 8.27 0.06 -3.16
C PHE A 169 7.32 0.14 -4.34
N ASP A 170 6.93 -1.02 -4.86
CA ASP A 170 5.89 -1.12 -5.89
C ASP A 170 4.51 -1.13 -5.22
N ILE A 171 3.76 -0.04 -5.37
CA ILE A 171 2.41 0.13 -4.76
C ILE A 171 1.45 -1.00 -5.16
N CYS A 172 1.44 -1.39 -6.44
CA CYS A 172 0.52 -2.41 -6.95
C CYS A 172 0.94 -3.82 -6.51
N ARG A 173 2.22 -4.06 -6.23
CA ARG A 173 2.76 -5.37 -5.83
C ARG A 173 2.87 -5.56 -4.32
N MET A 174 3.29 -4.54 -3.60
CA MET A 174 3.69 -4.60 -2.20
C MET A 174 2.59 -4.15 -1.24
N ILE A 175 1.47 -3.61 -1.73
CA ILE A 175 0.21 -3.60 -0.97
C ILE A 175 -0.47 -4.94 -1.19
N ILE A 176 -0.37 -5.79 -0.18
CA ILE A 176 -0.80 -7.18 -0.26
C ILE A 176 -2.29 -7.26 -0.02
N ILE A 177 -2.95 -8.04 -0.87
CA ILE A 177 -4.33 -8.40 -0.67
C ILE A 177 -4.37 -9.32 0.55
N ASP A 178 -5.02 -8.88 1.63
CA ASP A 178 -5.20 -9.73 2.80
C ASP A 178 -6.19 -10.87 2.49
N PRO A 179 -5.73 -12.14 2.45
CA PRO A 179 -6.60 -13.26 2.15
C PRO A 179 -7.62 -13.52 3.25
N MET A 180 -7.39 -13.10 4.50
CA MET A 180 -8.39 -13.32 5.56
C MET A 180 -9.70 -12.63 5.24
N HIS A 181 -9.65 -11.35 4.88
CA HIS A 181 -10.87 -10.58 4.60
C HIS A 181 -11.55 -11.03 3.30
N ASN A 182 -10.78 -11.43 2.30
CA ASN A 182 -11.34 -11.80 1.00
C ASN A 182 -11.80 -13.25 0.89
N LEU A 183 -11.16 -14.19 1.60
CA LEU A 183 -11.49 -15.62 1.55
C LEU A 183 -12.36 -16.08 2.73
N LEU A 184 -12.12 -15.55 3.93
CA LEU A 184 -12.78 -16.06 5.15
C LEU A 184 -13.97 -15.20 5.59
N LEU A 185 -14.00 -13.92 5.22
CA LEU A 185 -15.08 -13.00 5.62
C LEU A 185 -16.03 -12.61 4.47
N GLY A 186 -15.69 -12.93 3.22
CA GLY A 186 -16.61 -13.03 2.09
C GLY A 186 -17.61 -11.88 1.88
N LYS A 187 -17.21 -10.63 2.13
CA LYS A 187 -18.05 -9.44 1.87
C LYS A 187 -17.61 -8.70 0.61
#